data_AF-H6RJW5-F1
#
_entry.id   AF-H6RJW5-F1
#
_cell.length_a   1.000
_cell.length_b   1.000
_cell.length_c   1.000
_cell.angle_alpha   90.00
_cell.angle_beta   90.00
_cell.angle_gamma   90.00
#
_symmetry.space_group_name_H-M   'P 1'
#
loop_
_entity.id
_entity.type
_entity.pdbx_description
1 polymer ?
#
loop_
_entity_poly.entity_id
_entity_poly.type
_entity_poly.pdbx_seq_one_letter_code
_entity_poly.pdbx_strand_id
1 'polypeptide(L)'
;MLRCNGRGRPRRALAGCGLLLAVTAGCARPVDDPGAPLDGLRACPAAGSVIGVFVGAGPTADAGDGPTVQGVDTWTLSVGGDVRRLTDDGVHTGAVIAPDARTVYQLRSSGRVLGESLESAGLVETHDLTTGRVTRLVELGGIVDLGVSADGRWLAAAHTVEERPGAGHDVNSVTVVDLVSPGVTRTLPRAPDAAAGLFSAVTAVALSPDGARLAYAQVIEIARGSVAHTLRIRDVATNADAVVHTADGTDFHADVGWSADGSTVVAAVRHQAAGDTVESPPRFRTVRHDVTSGATTVSEGYAQDVTPVAPDAGRLLGVVPAAGQDDPSRALVAWDRGGGPGRPLAIGRGAQDISVATCSYR
;
A
#
# COMPACT_ATOMS: atom_id res chain seq x y z
N MET A 1 -28.70 -1.28 75.78
CA MET A 1 -27.51 -0.60 76.34
C MET A 1 -26.69 -0.12 75.14
N LEU A 2 -26.37 1.14 74.84
CA LEU A 2 -26.57 2.47 75.43
C LEU A 2 -27.24 3.37 74.37
N ARG A 3 -27.99 4.38 74.82
CA ARG A 3 -28.62 5.44 74.00
C ARG A 3 -27.60 6.54 73.66
N CYS A 4 -27.78 7.22 72.54
CA CYS A 4 -27.77 8.69 72.48
C CYS A 4 -28.46 9.21 71.21
N ASN A 5 -29.48 10.05 71.42
CA ASN A 5 -30.15 10.89 70.42
C ASN A 5 -29.37 12.20 70.27
N GLY A 6 -29.35 12.78 69.07
CA GLY A 6 -28.88 14.15 68.85
C GLY A 6 -29.39 14.71 67.53
N ARG A 7 -30.48 15.49 67.57
CA ARG A 7 -30.94 16.34 66.47
C ARG A 7 -30.03 17.57 66.36
N GLY A 8 -29.57 17.86 65.15
CA GLY A 8 -28.90 19.13 64.82
C GLY A 8 -28.83 19.35 63.31
N ARG A 9 -29.56 20.34 62.82
CA ARG A 9 -29.34 21.08 61.56
C ARG A 9 -29.52 22.56 61.91
N PRO A 10 -29.04 23.56 61.12
CA PRO A 10 -28.28 23.51 59.85
C PRO A 10 -27.09 24.51 59.77
N ARG A 11 -26.23 24.39 58.74
CA ARG A 11 -25.84 25.46 57.77
C ARG A 11 -24.66 25.05 56.87
N ARG A 12 -24.87 25.25 55.55
CA ARG A 12 -23.98 25.54 54.38
C ARG A 12 -22.45 25.35 54.57
N ALA A 13 -21.68 24.76 53.65
CA ALA A 13 -21.61 25.02 52.20
C ALA A 13 -20.76 23.96 51.45
N LEU A 14 -21.02 23.87 50.13
CA LEU A 14 -20.15 23.51 49.00
C LEU A 14 -19.28 22.24 49.05
N ALA A 15 -19.58 21.28 48.17
CA ALA A 15 -18.69 20.70 47.15
C ALA A 15 -19.10 19.26 46.78
N GLY A 16 -19.03 18.93 45.49
CA GLY A 16 -18.60 17.60 45.06
C GLY A 16 -19.63 16.68 44.42
N CYS A 17 -19.44 16.50 43.10
CA CYS A 17 -19.48 15.23 42.36
C CYS A 17 -20.79 14.42 42.25
N GLY A 18 -21.18 14.20 40.99
CA GLY A 18 -22.11 13.13 40.62
C GLY A 18 -22.47 13.08 39.14
N LEU A 19 -21.53 13.36 38.23
CA LEU A 19 -21.72 13.04 36.81
C LEU A 19 -21.04 11.70 36.53
N LEU A 20 -21.84 10.65 36.43
CA LEU A 20 -21.43 9.34 35.89
C LEU A 20 -21.22 9.51 34.38
N LEU A 21 -19.98 9.81 33.99
CA LEU A 21 -19.51 9.61 32.63
C LEU A 21 -19.27 8.11 32.45
N ALA A 22 -20.23 7.44 31.83
CA ALA A 22 -20.02 6.12 31.24
C ALA A 22 -19.08 6.30 30.05
N VAL A 23 -17.78 6.21 30.30
CA VAL A 23 -16.78 6.02 29.25
C VAL A 23 -16.92 4.57 28.80
N THR A 24 -17.66 4.34 27.72
CA THR A 24 -17.55 3.11 26.95
C THR A 24 -16.23 3.17 26.19
N ALA A 25 -15.13 2.93 26.91
CA ALA A 25 -13.87 2.59 26.28
C ALA A 25 -14.10 1.24 25.58
N GLY A 26 -14.21 1.26 24.26
CA GLY A 26 -14.11 0.05 23.46
C GLY A 26 -12.78 -0.60 23.83
N CYS A 27 -12.84 -1.79 24.41
CA CYS A 27 -11.65 -2.54 24.77
C CYS A 27 -10.87 -2.82 23.49
N ALA A 28 -9.75 -2.11 23.30
CA ALA A 28 -8.73 -2.51 22.36
C ALA A 28 -8.40 -3.99 22.63
N ARG A 29 -8.62 -4.85 21.64
CA ARG A 29 -8.25 -6.26 21.75
C ARG A 29 -6.73 -6.33 21.95
N PRO A 30 -6.23 -7.25 22.79
CA PRO A 30 -4.79 -7.43 22.94
C PRO A 30 -4.16 -7.70 21.56
N VAL A 31 -2.98 -7.13 21.35
CA VAL A 31 -2.11 -7.31 20.18
C VAL A 31 -1.67 -8.78 20.01
N ASP A 32 -1.97 -9.63 21.00
CA ASP A 32 -1.62 -11.05 21.08
C ASP A 32 -2.83 -11.96 20.78
N ASP A 33 -3.50 -11.80 19.63
CA ASP A 33 -4.42 -12.82 19.08
C ASP A 33 -3.68 -13.60 17.99
N PRO A 34 -3.10 -14.79 18.30
CA PRO A 34 -2.28 -15.53 17.36
C PRO A 34 -3.04 -15.80 16.06
N GLY A 35 -2.45 -15.38 14.93
CA GLY A 35 -3.08 -15.52 13.61
C GLY A 35 -4.02 -14.36 13.21
N ALA A 36 -4.08 -13.28 14.01
CA ALA A 36 -4.60 -12.00 13.54
C ALA A 36 -3.67 -11.39 12.46
N PRO A 37 -4.16 -10.57 11.52
CA PRO A 37 -3.35 -10.08 10.41
C PRO A 37 -2.11 -9.30 10.87
N LEU A 38 -2.26 -8.54 11.97
CA LEU A 38 -1.22 -7.69 12.54
C LEU A 38 -0.38 -8.39 13.63
N ASP A 39 -0.61 -9.68 13.88
CA ASP A 39 0.15 -10.46 14.86
C ASP A 39 1.66 -10.39 14.56
N GLY A 40 2.48 -10.12 15.57
CA GLY A 40 3.93 -9.94 15.44
C GLY A 40 4.38 -8.57 14.95
N LEU A 41 3.47 -7.69 14.50
CA LEU A 41 3.81 -6.31 14.15
C LEU A 41 3.96 -5.43 15.40
N ARG A 42 4.92 -4.50 15.35
CA ARG A 42 5.20 -3.58 16.46
C ARG A 42 5.16 -2.13 15.99
N ALA A 43 4.75 -1.26 16.91
CA ALA A 43 4.89 0.16 16.77
C ALA A 43 6.36 0.58 16.58
N CYS A 44 6.63 1.45 15.60
CA CYS A 44 7.97 1.98 15.42
C CYS A 44 8.27 3.03 16.49
N PRO A 45 9.43 2.98 17.16
CA PRO A 45 9.76 3.90 18.26
C PRO A 45 9.61 5.38 17.90
N ALA A 46 9.80 5.68 16.62
CA ALA A 46 9.81 7.01 16.06
C ALA A 46 8.41 7.56 15.73
N ALA A 47 7.40 6.71 15.56
CA ALA A 47 6.12 7.02 14.91
C ALA A 47 4.87 6.87 15.79
N GLY A 48 5.07 6.65 17.11
CA GLY A 48 3.95 6.31 17.98
C GLY A 48 3.37 4.95 17.61
N SER A 49 2.06 4.84 17.40
CA SER A 49 1.37 3.57 17.12
C SER A 49 1.20 3.23 15.63
N VAL A 50 1.57 4.14 14.71
CA VAL A 50 1.39 3.94 13.26
C VAL A 50 2.39 2.89 12.76
N ILE A 51 1.88 1.93 12.00
CA ILE A 51 2.67 0.88 11.36
C ILE A 51 2.57 0.92 9.84
N GLY A 52 1.50 1.48 9.28
CA GLY A 52 1.27 1.45 7.83
C GLY A 52 0.33 2.53 7.33
N VAL A 53 0.17 2.56 6.01
CA VAL A 53 -0.77 3.40 5.29
C VAL A 53 -1.44 2.63 4.16
N PHE A 54 -2.62 3.07 3.78
CA PHE A 54 -3.31 2.64 2.56
C PHE A 54 -4.05 3.83 1.96
N VAL A 55 -4.42 3.74 0.69
CA VAL A 55 -5.37 4.69 0.10
C VAL A 55 -6.77 4.10 0.10
N GLY A 56 -7.79 4.92 0.22
CA GLY A 56 -9.15 4.40 0.22
C GLY A 56 -10.19 5.49 0.17
N ALA A 57 -11.35 5.12 -0.33
CA ALA A 57 -12.49 6.02 -0.37
C ALA A 57 -12.93 6.35 1.06
N GLY A 58 -13.06 7.65 1.38
CA GLY A 58 -13.67 8.06 2.63
C GLY A 58 -15.13 7.67 2.74
N PRO A 59 -15.70 7.64 3.96
CA PRO A 59 -17.14 7.61 4.11
C PRO A 59 -17.68 8.83 3.34
N THR A 60 -18.48 8.57 2.31
CA THR A 60 -19.14 9.62 1.54
C THR A 60 -19.85 10.53 2.53
N ALA A 61 -19.34 11.74 2.73
CA ALA A 61 -20.16 12.81 3.29
C ALA A 61 -21.36 12.94 2.35
N ASP A 62 -22.58 12.81 2.88
CA ASP A 62 -23.85 12.78 2.14
C ASP A 62 -23.77 13.65 0.88
N ALA A 63 -23.55 12.99 -0.25
CA ALA A 63 -23.39 13.65 -1.52
C ALA A 63 -24.78 14.10 -1.96
N GLY A 64 -24.99 15.42 -2.07
CA GLY A 64 -26.11 15.94 -2.86
C GLY A 64 -26.05 15.34 -4.28
N ASP A 65 -27.19 15.30 -4.97
CA ASP A 65 -27.50 14.56 -6.22
C ASP A 65 -26.61 14.81 -7.47
N GLY A 66 -25.37 15.26 -7.33
CA GLY A 66 -24.39 15.41 -8.40
C GLY A 66 -23.50 14.18 -8.59
N PRO A 67 -22.88 14.01 -9.78
CA PRO A 67 -21.89 12.96 -10.02
C PRO A 67 -20.66 13.19 -9.14
N THR A 68 -20.55 12.44 -8.04
CA THR A 68 -19.34 12.43 -7.21
C THR A 68 -18.34 11.47 -7.82
N VAL A 69 -17.25 11.99 -8.39
CA VAL A 69 -16.06 11.17 -8.57
C VAL A 69 -15.53 10.84 -7.19
N GLN A 70 -15.46 9.55 -6.89
CA GLN A 70 -15.04 9.08 -5.59
C GLN A 70 -13.54 9.25 -5.48
N GLY A 71 -13.15 10.42 -4.97
CA GLY A 71 -11.79 10.68 -4.58
C GLY A 71 -11.28 9.68 -3.54
N VAL A 72 -9.99 9.41 -3.58
CA VAL A 72 -9.31 8.52 -2.64
C VAL A 72 -8.43 9.35 -1.71
N ASP A 73 -8.40 8.96 -0.44
CA ASP A 73 -7.60 9.59 0.60
C ASP A 73 -6.56 8.62 1.14
N THR A 74 -5.51 9.14 1.75
CA THR A 74 -4.60 8.32 2.54
C THR A 74 -5.13 8.11 3.95
N TRP A 75 -4.96 6.90 4.46
CA TRP A 75 -5.32 6.46 5.80
C TRP A 75 -4.09 5.87 6.48
N THR A 76 -3.98 6.09 7.78
CA THR A 76 -2.96 5.45 8.64
C THR A 76 -3.55 4.22 9.31
N LEU A 77 -2.73 3.19 9.48
CA LEU A 77 -3.04 1.96 10.20
C LEU A 77 -2.16 1.88 11.46
N SER A 78 -2.79 1.66 12.62
CA SER A 78 -2.11 1.47 13.89
C SER A 78 -1.83 0.00 14.19
N VAL A 79 -0.89 -0.26 15.10
CA VAL A 79 -0.64 -1.62 15.64
C VAL A 79 -1.86 -2.25 16.31
N GLY A 80 -2.79 -1.43 16.82
CA GLY A 80 -4.06 -1.89 17.39
C GLY A 80 -5.13 -2.21 16.33
N GLY A 81 -4.84 -1.99 15.05
CA GLY A 81 -5.78 -2.11 13.95
C GLY A 81 -6.67 -0.88 13.76
N ASP A 82 -6.43 0.21 14.50
CA ASP A 82 -7.17 1.45 14.31
C ASP A 82 -6.77 2.10 12.99
N VAL A 83 -7.75 2.62 12.27
CA VAL A 83 -7.54 3.40 11.05
C VAL A 83 -7.87 4.87 11.28
N ARG A 84 -7.02 5.77 10.78
CA ARG A 84 -7.25 7.22 10.87
C ARG A 84 -6.96 7.89 9.54
N ARG A 85 -7.92 8.68 9.06
CA ARG A 85 -7.80 9.50 7.85
C ARG A 85 -6.64 10.48 7.99
N LEU A 86 -5.77 10.53 6.98
CA LEU A 86 -4.60 11.41 6.92
C LEU A 86 -4.85 12.62 6.01
N THR A 87 -5.59 12.42 4.92
CA THR A 87 -5.95 13.45 3.93
C THR A 87 -7.46 13.44 3.72
N ASP A 88 -8.05 14.57 3.31
CA ASP A 88 -9.51 14.68 3.17
C ASP A 88 -10.00 15.38 1.90
N ASP A 89 -9.12 15.52 0.91
CA ASP A 89 -9.38 16.23 -0.34
C ASP A 89 -9.66 15.30 -1.53
N GLY A 90 -9.55 13.98 -1.36
CA GLY A 90 -9.95 12.99 -2.36
C GLY A 90 -9.09 12.96 -3.63
N VAL A 91 -7.87 13.49 -3.62
CA VAL A 91 -7.01 13.50 -4.83
C VAL A 91 -5.79 12.59 -4.73
N HIS A 92 -5.78 11.66 -3.78
CA HIS A 92 -4.61 10.82 -3.48
C HIS A 92 -4.74 9.39 -4.01
N THR A 93 -3.97 9.04 -5.04
CA THR A 93 -4.15 7.78 -5.80
C THR A 93 -3.23 6.64 -5.38
N GLY A 94 -2.31 6.87 -4.43
CA GLY A 94 -1.39 5.86 -3.90
C GLY A 94 -0.54 6.43 -2.76
N ALA A 95 -0.03 5.58 -1.87
CA ALA A 95 0.81 6.02 -0.76
C ALA A 95 1.75 4.92 -0.24
N VAL A 96 2.99 5.30 0.07
CA VAL A 96 3.98 4.41 0.70
C VAL A 96 4.51 5.05 1.98
N ILE A 97 4.69 4.26 3.05
CA ILE A 97 5.22 4.77 4.33
C ILE A 97 6.73 4.54 4.43
N ALA A 98 7.45 5.54 4.92
CA ALA A 98 8.88 5.44 5.17
C ALA A 98 9.21 4.34 6.20
N PRO A 99 10.42 3.76 6.15
CA PRO A 99 10.89 2.74 7.09
C PRO A 99 10.91 3.13 8.56
N ASP A 100 10.85 4.42 8.89
CA ASP A 100 10.79 4.93 10.27
C ASP A 100 9.36 5.20 10.75
N ALA A 101 8.37 4.98 9.86
CA ALA A 101 6.96 5.28 10.02
C ALA A 101 6.64 6.75 10.33
N ARG A 102 7.56 7.71 10.08
CA ARG A 102 7.32 9.14 10.31
C ARG A 102 6.83 9.89 9.10
N THR A 103 7.23 9.43 7.92
CA THR A 103 6.95 10.12 6.66
C THR A 103 6.09 9.23 5.78
N VAL A 104 5.07 9.81 5.16
CA VAL A 104 4.26 9.15 4.12
C VAL A 104 4.54 9.85 2.80
N TYR A 105 4.85 9.08 1.76
CA TYR A 105 4.97 9.58 0.40
C TYR A 105 3.66 9.31 -0.32
N GLN A 106 3.05 10.35 -0.90
CA GLN A 106 1.70 10.29 -1.45
C GLN A 106 1.71 10.68 -2.92
N LEU A 107 0.98 9.94 -3.74
CA LEU A 107 0.66 10.29 -5.11
C LEU A 107 -0.53 11.24 -5.13
N ARG A 108 -0.36 12.41 -5.75
CA ARG A 108 -1.40 13.44 -5.85
C ARG A 108 -1.77 13.72 -7.30
N SER A 109 -3.07 13.61 -7.58
CA SER A 109 -3.71 14.08 -8.81
C SER A 109 -3.98 15.59 -8.76
N SER A 110 -4.16 16.21 -9.93
CA SER A 110 -4.65 17.60 -10.02
C SER A 110 -6.10 17.74 -9.51
N GLY A 111 -6.82 16.63 -9.35
CA GLY A 111 -8.26 16.59 -9.05
C GLY A 111 -9.14 16.73 -10.29
N ARG A 112 -8.53 16.92 -11.48
CA ARG A 112 -9.27 16.91 -12.73
C ARG A 112 -9.79 15.50 -13.01
N VAL A 113 -11.06 15.43 -13.40
CA VAL A 113 -11.74 14.20 -13.81
C VAL A 113 -11.59 14.00 -15.31
N LEU A 114 -11.21 12.80 -15.73
CA LEU A 114 -11.14 12.36 -17.12
C LEU A 114 -12.07 11.15 -17.31
N GLY A 115 -13.27 11.41 -17.84
CA GLY A 115 -14.31 10.39 -17.92
C GLY A 115 -14.83 10.03 -16.53
N GLU A 116 -14.62 8.79 -16.09
CA GLU A 116 -15.05 8.26 -14.79
C GLU A 116 -13.90 8.17 -13.77
N SER A 117 -12.68 8.57 -14.16
CA SER A 117 -11.47 8.44 -13.34
C SER A 117 -10.83 9.81 -13.06
N LEU A 118 -10.07 9.89 -11.97
CA LEU A 118 -9.14 11.01 -11.76
C LEU A 118 -8.05 10.96 -12.81
N GLU A 119 -7.55 12.13 -13.20
CA GLU A 119 -6.28 12.25 -13.92
C GLU A 119 -5.17 11.56 -13.11
N SER A 120 -4.28 10.86 -13.80
CA SER A 120 -3.12 10.20 -13.17
C SER A 120 -2.32 11.19 -12.32
N ALA A 121 -1.74 10.70 -11.23
CA ALA A 121 -0.96 11.54 -10.35
C ALA A 121 0.21 12.21 -11.10
N GLY A 122 0.44 13.49 -10.80
CA GLY A 122 1.54 14.26 -11.37
C GLY A 122 2.61 14.63 -10.34
N LEU A 123 2.33 14.40 -9.06
CA LEU A 123 3.10 14.93 -7.96
C LEU A 123 3.27 13.87 -6.87
N VAL A 124 4.48 13.77 -6.35
CA VAL A 124 4.76 13.11 -5.08
C VAL A 124 4.88 14.16 -3.99
N GLU A 125 4.10 14.00 -2.93
CA GLU A 125 4.20 14.80 -1.70
C GLU A 125 4.75 13.96 -0.55
N THR A 126 5.41 14.62 0.40
CA THR A 126 5.74 14.01 1.70
C THR A 126 4.81 14.58 2.76
N HIS A 127 4.31 13.72 3.63
CA HIS A 127 3.51 14.08 4.79
C HIS A 127 4.25 13.61 6.05
N ASP A 128 4.69 14.57 6.88
CA ASP A 128 5.29 14.28 8.18
C ASP A 128 4.18 14.02 9.21
N LEU A 129 4.09 12.79 9.71
CA LEU A 129 3.03 12.35 10.61
C LEU A 129 3.10 12.98 12.01
N THR A 130 4.23 13.57 12.38
CA THR A 130 4.41 14.21 13.69
C THR A 130 3.93 15.66 13.67
N THR A 131 4.24 16.38 12.59
CA THR A 131 3.99 17.81 12.45
C THR A 131 2.75 18.11 11.61
N GLY A 132 2.25 17.12 10.85
CA GLY A 132 1.22 17.31 9.83
C GLY A 132 1.68 18.13 8.63
N ARG A 133 2.99 18.38 8.50
CA ARG A 133 3.54 19.19 7.43
C ARG A 133 3.53 18.39 6.12
N VAL A 134 2.96 18.99 5.08
CA VAL A 134 3.03 18.47 3.70
C VAL A 134 4.03 19.28 2.89
N THR A 135 4.87 18.61 2.11
CA THR A 135 5.81 19.25 1.18
C THR A 135 5.83 18.53 -0.16
N ARG A 136 6.05 19.27 -1.24
CA ARG A 136 6.26 18.69 -2.57
C ARG A 136 7.66 18.08 -2.66
N LEU A 137 7.75 16.84 -3.14
CA LEU A 137 9.01 16.13 -3.32
C LEU A 137 9.48 16.20 -4.78
N VAL A 138 8.68 15.68 -5.71
CA VAL A 138 9.01 15.60 -7.13
C VAL A 138 7.75 15.64 -7.98
N GLU A 139 7.83 16.27 -9.15
CA GLU A 139 6.77 16.32 -10.15
C GLU A 139 7.18 15.42 -11.34
N LEU A 140 6.35 14.44 -11.65
CA LEU A 140 6.57 13.44 -12.71
C LEU A 140 5.23 13.21 -13.42
N GLY A 141 5.25 13.07 -14.74
CA GLY A 141 4.01 12.84 -15.50
C GLY A 141 3.46 11.43 -15.29
N GLY A 142 2.18 11.31 -14.95
CA GLY A 142 1.45 10.04 -14.97
C GLY A 142 2.04 8.96 -14.05
N ILE A 143 2.22 9.29 -12.77
CA ILE A 143 2.73 8.36 -11.76
C ILE A 143 1.65 7.33 -11.44
N VAL A 144 2.06 6.06 -11.41
CA VAL A 144 1.16 4.92 -11.16
C VAL A 144 1.45 4.21 -9.86
N ASP A 145 2.71 4.19 -9.41
CA ASP A 145 3.11 3.47 -8.20
C ASP A 145 4.39 4.02 -7.55
N LEU A 146 4.58 3.77 -6.25
CA LEU A 146 5.73 4.16 -5.44
C LEU A 146 6.31 2.99 -4.64
N GLY A 147 7.64 2.93 -4.55
CA GLY A 147 8.34 2.03 -3.62
C GLY A 147 9.46 2.76 -2.87
N VAL A 148 9.58 2.54 -1.56
CA VAL A 148 10.67 3.10 -0.74
C VAL A 148 11.62 1.99 -0.29
N SER A 149 12.94 2.25 -0.33
CA SER A 149 13.93 1.30 0.20
C SER A 149 13.86 1.19 1.71
N ALA A 150 14.24 0.03 2.27
CA ALA A 150 14.16 -0.22 3.71
C ALA A 150 15.14 0.64 4.53
N ASP A 151 16.21 1.15 3.92
CA ASP A 151 17.10 2.14 4.52
C ASP A 151 16.54 3.58 4.51
N GLY A 152 15.41 3.81 3.84
CA GLY A 152 14.71 5.09 3.77
C GLY A 152 15.40 6.12 2.88
N ARG A 153 16.43 5.72 2.14
CA ARG A 153 17.22 6.64 1.32
C ARG A 153 16.64 6.84 -0.08
N TRP A 154 15.96 5.85 -0.63
CA TRP A 154 15.56 5.86 -2.04
C TRP A 154 14.06 5.71 -2.19
N LEU A 155 13.49 6.51 -3.09
CA LEU A 155 12.10 6.38 -3.54
C LEU A 155 12.10 6.09 -5.04
N ALA A 156 11.50 4.98 -5.44
CA ALA A 156 11.18 4.68 -6.82
C ALA A 156 9.76 5.11 -7.14
N ALA A 157 9.56 5.75 -8.30
CA ALA A 157 8.27 6.09 -8.83
C ALA A 157 8.13 5.52 -10.24
N ALA A 158 7.14 4.66 -10.47
CA ALA A 158 6.75 4.23 -11.80
C ALA A 158 5.88 5.31 -12.43
N HIS A 159 6.26 5.81 -13.61
CA HIS A 159 5.54 6.92 -14.23
C HIS A 159 5.67 6.89 -15.75
N THR A 160 4.77 7.61 -16.42
CA THR A 160 4.81 7.77 -17.87
C THR A 160 5.84 8.82 -18.28
N VAL A 161 6.54 8.56 -19.39
CA VAL A 161 7.40 9.51 -20.08
C VAL A 161 6.84 9.66 -21.48
N GLU A 162 6.29 10.82 -21.81
CA GLU A 162 5.91 11.11 -23.19
C GLU A 162 7.17 11.26 -24.04
N GLU A 163 7.51 10.23 -24.81
CA GLU A 163 8.68 10.28 -25.68
C GLU A 163 8.44 11.21 -26.88
N ARG A 164 7.19 11.29 -27.39
CA ARG A 164 6.74 12.25 -28.43
C ARG A 164 5.21 12.49 -28.36
N PRO A 165 4.74 13.75 -28.34
CA PRO A 165 3.33 14.05 -28.51
C PRO A 165 2.79 13.46 -29.82
N GLY A 166 1.75 12.63 -29.74
CA GLY A 166 1.05 12.05 -30.91
C GLY A 166 1.53 10.69 -31.41
N ALA A 167 2.52 10.06 -30.75
CA ALA A 167 2.92 8.68 -31.08
C ALA A 167 1.98 7.61 -30.51
N GLY A 168 1.12 7.96 -29.55
CA GLY A 168 0.04 7.09 -29.05
C GLY A 168 0.51 5.85 -28.26
N HIS A 169 1.78 5.82 -27.84
CA HIS A 169 2.32 4.73 -27.02
C HIS A 169 2.80 5.31 -25.69
N ASP A 170 2.11 4.95 -24.61
CA ASP A 170 2.58 5.25 -23.26
C ASP A 170 3.88 4.48 -23.03
N VAL A 171 4.96 5.23 -22.80
CA VAL A 171 6.26 4.66 -22.43
C VAL A 171 6.45 4.91 -20.96
N ASN A 172 6.32 3.86 -20.14
CA ASN A 172 6.61 4.00 -18.71
C ASN A 172 8.10 3.81 -18.42
N SER A 173 8.59 4.62 -17.50
CA SER A 173 9.92 4.57 -16.91
C SER A 173 9.81 4.49 -15.39
N VAL A 174 10.93 4.28 -14.72
CA VAL A 174 10.99 4.38 -13.26
C VAL A 174 12.01 5.43 -12.87
N THR A 175 11.61 6.43 -12.10
CA THR A 175 12.54 7.41 -11.54
C THR A 175 12.86 7.06 -10.09
N VAL A 176 14.14 6.92 -9.79
CA VAL A 176 14.67 6.72 -8.44
C VAL A 176 15.18 8.07 -7.91
N VAL A 177 14.68 8.48 -6.75
CA VAL A 177 14.98 9.76 -6.08
C VAL A 177 15.83 9.49 -4.84
N ASP A 178 16.95 10.20 -4.67
CA ASP A 178 17.69 10.21 -3.40
C ASP A 178 16.96 11.09 -2.39
N LEU A 179 16.33 10.52 -1.38
CA LEU A 179 15.57 11.24 -0.36
C LEU A 179 16.44 12.09 0.58
N VAL A 180 17.75 11.82 0.65
CA VAL A 180 18.71 12.67 1.37
C VAL A 180 19.10 13.87 0.52
N SER A 181 19.03 13.75 -0.81
CA SER A 181 19.31 14.81 -1.77
C SER A 181 18.28 14.83 -2.90
N PRO A 182 17.02 15.27 -2.66
CA PRO A 182 15.89 15.06 -3.58
C PRO A 182 16.05 15.62 -5.00
N GLY A 183 17.01 16.54 -5.22
CA GLY A 183 17.38 17.00 -6.56
C GLY A 183 18.24 16.03 -7.37
N VAL A 184 18.69 14.93 -6.75
CA VAL A 184 19.45 13.86 -7.38
C VAL A 184 18.49 12.73 -7.73
N THR A 185 18.19 12.62 -9.02
CA THR A 185 17.31 11.58 -9.56
C THR A 185 18.03 10.74 -10.60
N ARG A 186 17.57 9.50 -10.77
CA ARG A 186 17.97 8.61 -11.84
C ARG A 186 16.73 8.01 -12.49
N THR A 187 16.51 8.33 -13.75
CA THR A 187 15.48 7.67 -14.55
C THR A 187 16.03 6.40 -15.17
N LEU A 188 15.43 5.28 -14.83
CA LEU A 188 15.65 3.99 -15.47
C LEU A 188 14.76 3.95 -16.72
N PRO A 189 15.36 3.78 -17.92
CA PRO A 189 14.61 3.79 -19.16
C PRO A 189 13.69 2.57 -19.27
N ARG A 190 12.92 2.51 -20.36
CA ARG A 190 12.16 1.32 -20.75
C ARG A 190 13.02 0.04 -20.70
N ALA A 191 12.39 -1.10 -20.42
CA ALA A 191 13.07 -2.39 -20.43
C ALA A 191 13.81 -2.66 -21.77
N PRO A 192 15.04 -3.21 -21.75
CA PRO A 192 15.88 -3.32 -22.95
C PRO A 192 15.30 -4.19 -24.08
N ASP A 193 14.48 -5.17 -23.73
CA ASP A 193 13.79 -6.08 -24.67
C ASP A 193 12.51 -5.48 -25.24
N ALA A 194 12.16 -4.25 -24.86
CA ALA A 194 10.93 -3.63 -25.27
C ALA A 194 11.07 -2.89 -26.60
N ALA A 195 10.49 -3.48 -27.66
CA ALA A 195 10.61 -2.95 -29.02
C ALA A 195 10.06 -1.52 -29.12
N ALA A 196 10.82 -0.64 -29.78
CA ALA A 196 10.40 0.73 -30.04
C ALA A 196 9.05 0.77 -30.76
N GLY A 197 8.15 1.65 -30.33
CA GLY A 197 6.81 1.79 -30.91
C GLY A 197 5.79 0.72 -30.50
N LEU A 198 6.13 -0.20 -29.60
CA LEU A 198 5.13 -1.06 -28.94
C LEU A 198 4.76 -0.51 -27.57
N PHE A 199 3.56 -0.81 -27.10
CA PHE A 199 3.13 -0.43 -25.75
C PHE A 199 3.98 -1.09 -24.65
N SER A 200 4.25 -0.36 -23.57
CA SER A 200 4.93 -0.90 -22.38
C SER A 200 4.63 -0.06 -21.16
N ALA A 201 4.04 -0.69 -20.15
CA ALA A 201 3.75 -0.05 -18.87
C ALA A 201 4.41 -0.81 -17.71
N VAL A 202 5.11 -0.07 -16.85
CA VAL A 202 5.43 -0.52 -15.49
C VAL A 202 4.21 -0.23 -14.63
N THR A 203 3.73 -1.22 -13.89
CA THR A 203 2.48 -1.14 -13.11
C THR A 203 2.69 -1.18 -11.61
N ALA A 204 3.80 -1.77 -11.15
CA ALA A 204 4.19 -1.80 -9.75
C ALA A 204 5.72 -1.82 -9.60
N VAL A 205 6.25 -1.25 -8.52
CA VAL A 205 7.68 -1.11 -8.23
C VAL A 205 7.99 -1.33 -6.76
N ALA A 206 9.10 -2.01 -6.48
CA ALA A 206 9.64 -2.12 -5.14
C ALA A 206 11.18 -2.08 -5.17
N LEU A 207 11.78 -1.35 -4.23
CA LEU A 207 13.23 -1.28 -4.08
C LEU A 207 13.73 -2.38 -3.12
N SER A 208 14.91 -2.92 -3.42
CA SER A 208 15.64 -3.74 -2.46
C SER A 208 15.93 -2.93 -1.19
N PRO A 209 16.21 -3.58 -0.04
CA PRO A 209 16.43 -2.89 1.22
C PRO A 209 17.49 -1.77 1.18
N ASP A 210 18.54 -1.96 0.37
CA ASP A 210 19.64 -1.01 0.14
C ASP A 210 19.41 -0.05 -1.04
N GLY A 211 18.29 -0.19 -1.76
CA GLY A 211 17.95 0.56 -2.96
C GLY A 211 18.82 0.27 -4.19
N ALA A 212 19.70 -0.73 -4.14
CA ALA A 212 20.59 -1.05 -5.26
C ALA A 212 19.86 -1.75 -6.42
N ARG A 213 18.76 -2.43 -6.14
CA ARG A 213 17.94 -3.15 -7.12
C ARG A 213 16.49 -2.70 -7.06
N LEU A 214 15.85 -2.74 -8.22
CA LEU A 214 14.43 -2.50 -8.42
C LEU A 214 13.78 -3.82 -8.85
N ALA A 215 12.75 -4.25 -8.14
CA ALA A 215 11.79 -5.22 -8.67
C ALA A 215 10.60 -4.46 -9.25
N TYR A 216 10.06 -4.91 -10.38
CA TYR A 216 8.93 -4.25 -11.00
C TYR A 216 8.08 -5.20 -11.83
N ALA A 217 6.78 -4.91 -11.87
CA ALA A 217 5.82 -5.55 -12.75
C ALA A 217 5.72 -4.75 -14.05
N GLN A 218 5.80 -5.44 -15.18
CA GLN A 218 5.72 -4.82 -16.50
C GLN A 218 4.76 -5.57 -17.40
N VAL A 219 3.86 -4.83 -18.02
CA VAL A 219 3.12 -5.27 -19.22
C VAL A 219 3.82 -4.73 -20.45
N ILE A 220 4.06 -5.61 -21.42
CA ILE A 220 4.67 -5.24 -22.69
C ILE A 220 3.93 -5.90 -23.84
N GLU A 221 3.63 -5.12 -24.87
CA GLU A 221 3.18 -5.66 -26.14
C GLU A 221 4.37 -6.30 -26.88
N ILE A 222 4.29 -7.61 -27.13
CA ILE A 222 5.34 -8.40 -27.80
C ILE A 222 5.05 -8.59 -29.29
N ALA A 223 3.77 -8.51 -29.66
CA ALA A 223 3.25 -8.48 -31.02
C ALA A 223 1.89 -7.78 -30.98
N ARG A 224 1.40 -7.29 -32.11
CA ARG A 224 0.14 -6.54 -32.14
C ARG A 224 -1.02 -7.33 -31.52
N GLY A 225 -1.60 -6.81 -30.44
CA GLY A 225 -2.69 -7.48 -29.72
C GLY A 225 -2.27 -8.67 -28.84
N SER A 226 -0.97 -8.84 -28.59
CA SER A 226 -0.39 -9.84 -27.70
C SER A 226 0.54 -9.16 -26.70
N VAL A 227 0.22 -9.33 -25.42
CA VAL A 227 0.99 -8.75 -24.30
C VAL A 227 1.60 -9.85 -23.45
N ALA A 228 2.75 -9.55 -22.86
CA ALA A 228 3.36 -10.36 -21.82
C ALA A 228 3.39 -9.56 -20.51
N HIS A 229 3.04 -10.23 -19.42
CA HIS A 229 3.16 -9.69 -18.07
C HIS A 229 4.36 -10.34 -17.37
N THR A 230 5.32 -9.51 -16.99
CA THR A 230 6.61 -9.96 -16.45
C THR A 230 6.89 -9.33 -15.10
N LEU A 231 7.43 -10.14 -14.19
CA LEU A 231 8.12 -9.67 -12.99
C LEU A 231 9.61 -9.65 -13.30
N ARG A 232 10.25 -8.53 -12.99
CA ARG A 232 11.63 -8.27 -13.37
C ARG A 232 12.42 -7.73 -12.19
N ILE A 233 13.73 -7.95 -12.22
CA ILE A 233 14.70 -7.34 -11.31
C ILE A 233 15.72 -6.59 -12.14
N ARG A 234 16.00 -5.35 -11.74
CA ARG A 234 16.95 -4.46 -12.39
C ARG A 234 17.95 -3.89 -11.42
N ASP A 235 19.20 -3.88 -11.81
CA ASP A 235 20.25 -3.16 -11.11
C ASP A 235 20.15 -1.65 -11.41
N VAL A 236 20.01 -0.84 -10.37
CA VAL A 236 19.75 0.60 -10.50
C VAL A 236 20.99 1.36 -11.01
N ALA A 237 22.20 0.84 -10.83
CA ALA A 237 23.45 1.49 -11.22
C ALA A 237 23.86 1.18 -12.67
N THR A 238 23.72 -0.07 -13.07
CA THR A 238 24.18 -0.60 -14.35
C THR A 238 23.06 -0.72 -15.37
N ASN A 239 21.80 -0.62 -14.94
CA ASN A 239 20.61 -0.91 -15.75
C ASN A 239 20.58 -2.34 -16.29
N ALA A 240 21.36 -3.26 -15.70
CA ALA A 240 21.26 -4.68 -15.99
C ALA A 240 19.90 -5.20 -15.53
N ASP A 241 19.19 -5.90 -16.41
CA ASP A 241 17.78 -6.23 -16.25
C ASP A 241 17.53 -7.71 -16.53
N ALA A 242 16.68 -8.35 -15.72
CA ALA A 242 16.33 -9.75 -15.86
C ALA A 242 14.84 -9.98 -15.61
N VAL A 243 14.21 -10.76 -16.50
CA VAL A 243 12.88 -11.34 -16.26
C VAL A 243 13.04 -12.53 -15.30
N VAL A 244 12.38 -12.48 -14.16
CA VAL A 244 12.43 -13.56 -13.14
C VAL A 244 11.17 -14.42 -13.12
N HIS A 245 10.08 -13.91 -13.71
CA HIS A 245 8.83 -14.66 -13.92
C HIS A 245 8.00 -14.01 -15.03
N THR A 246 7.35 -14.82 -15.86
CA THR A 246 6.34 -14.39 -16.83
C THR A 246 5.00 -15.01 -16.43
N ALA A 247 3.94 -14.21 -16.33
CA ALA A 247 2.62 -14.71 -15.99
C ALA A 247 2.00 -15.48 -17.17
N ASP A 248 1.14 -16.44 -16.86
CA ASP A 248 0.52 -17.31 -17.85
C ASP A 248 -0.66 -16.62 -18.56
N GLY A 249 -0.65 -16.59 -19.89
CA GLY A 249 -1.80 -16.12 -20.67
C GLY A 249 -2.21 -14.68 -20.36
N THR A 250 -3.40 -14.51 -19.80
CA THR A 250 -3.98 -13.19 -19.43
C THR A 250 -3.77 -12.84 -17.96
N ASP A 251 -3.04 -13.66 -17.22
CA ASP A 251 -2.68 -13.37 -15.83
C ASP A 251 -1.74 -12.16 -15.80
N PHE A 252 -1.81 -11.37 -14.73
CA PHE A 252 -0.95 -10.20 -14.59
C PHE A 252 -0.50 -9.98 -13.15
N HIS A 253 0.73 -9.48 -13.02
CA HIS A 253 1.29 -9.03 -11.75
C HIS A 253 0.59 -7.75 -11.31
N ALA A 254 -0.12 -7.81 -10.19
CA ALA A 254 -0.87 -6.70 -9.65
C ALA A 254 -0.01 -5.82 -8.73
N ASP A 255 0.90 -6.44 -7.97
CA ASP A 255 1.74 -5.76 -7.00
C ASP A 255 3.05 -6.54 -6.76
N VAL A 256 4.08 -5.87 -6.23
CA VAL A 256 5.44 -6.39 -6.02
C VAL A 256 6.01 -5.88 -4.70
N GLY A 257 6.72 -6.74 -3.96
CA GLY A 257 7.41 -6.36 -2.71
C GLY A 257 8.76 -7.04 -2.53
N TRP A 258 9.64 -6.44 -1.73
CA TRP A 258 10.90 -7.04 -1.30
C TRP A 258 10.81 -7.49 0.16
N SER A 259 11.41 -8.64 0.45
CA SER A 259 11.70 -9.05 1.82
C SER A 259 12.67 -8.05 2.47
N ALA A 260 12.53 -7.82 3.77
CA ALA A 260 13.35 -6.83 4.47
C ALA A 260 14.84 -7.21 4.52
N ASP A 261 15.17 -8.49 4.40
CA ASP A 261 16.54 -8.99 4.29
C ASP A 261 17.09 -8.97 2.85
N GLY A 262 16.26 -8.64 1.85
CA GLY A 262 16.64 -8.56 0.45
C GLY A 262 16.83 -9.91 -0.25
N SER A 263 16.49 -11.02 0.41
CA SER A 263 16.66 -12.38 -0.14
C SER A 263 15.55 -12.78 -1.11
N THR A 264 14.36 -12.18 -1.01
CA THR A 264 13.16 -12.62 -1.72
C THR A 264 12.41 -11.43 -2.34
N VAL A 265 12.05 -11.57 -3.61
CA VAL A 265 11.04 -10.73 -4.26
C VAL A 265 9.72 -11.48 -4.26
N VAL A 266 8.64 -10.82 -3.87
CA VAL A 266 7.28 -11.35 -3.94
C VAL A 266 6.44 -10.57 -4.93
N ALA A 267 5.49 -11.22 -5.57
CA ALA A 267 4.49 -10.55 -6.37
C ALA A 267 3.12 -11.21 -6.24
N ALA A 268 2.07 -10.40 -6.25
CA ALA A 268 0.71 -10.86 -6.40
C ALA A 268 0.37 -10.98 -7.88
N VAL A 269 -0.18 -12.12 -8.30
CA VAL A 269 -0.63 -12.36 -9.67
C VAL A 269 -2.13 -12.56 -9.66
N ARG A 270 -2.86 -11.64 -10.31
CA ARG A 270 -4.28 -11.84 -10.58
C ARG A 270 -4.41 -12.79 -11.76
N HIS A 271 -5.26 -13.79 -11.60
CA HIS A 271 -5.50 -14.79 -12.63
C HIS A 271 -6.99 -15.05 -12.83
N GLN A 272 -7.33 -15.58 -14.00
CA GLN A 272 -8.67 -16.05 -14.34
C GLN A 272 -8.62 -17.55 -14.66
N ALA A 273 -9.61 -18.29 -14.15
CA ALA A 273 -9.81 -19.68 -14.54
C ALA A 273 -10.57 -19.76 -15.86
N ALA A 274 -10.40 -20.87 -16.58
CA ALA A 274 -11.21 -21.14 -17.77
C ALA A 274 -12.71 -21.12 -17.41
N GLY A 275 -13.47 -20.30 -18.13
CA GLY A 275 -14.91 -20.10 -17.88
C GLY A 275 -15.24 -18.97 -16.91
N ASP A 276 -14.26 -18.28 -16.33
CA ASP A 276 -14.51 -17.05 -15.58
C ASP A 276 -15.08 -15.96 -16.51
N THR A 277 -15.97 -15.15 -15.95
CA THR A 277 -16.53 -13.97 -16.61
C THR A 277 -15.92 -12.70 -16.04
N VAL A 278 -16.24 -11.54 -16.61
CA VAL A 278 -15.86 -10.24 -16.03
C VAL A 278 -16.41 -10.04 -14.60
N GLU A 279 -17.48 -10.73 -14.24
CA GLU A 279 -18.12 -10.69 -12.92
C GLU A 279 -17.53 -11.72 -11.94
N SER A 280 -16.70 -12.66 -12.42
CA SER A 280 -16.06 -13.64 -11.54
C SER A 280 -15.20 -12.93 -10.49
N PRO A 281 -15.28 -13.36 -9.21
CA PRO A 281 -14.41 -12.81 -8.16
C PRO A 281 -12.93 -12.93 -8.55
N PRO A 282 -12.12 -11.90 -8.25
CA PRO A 282 -10.70 -11.96 -8.55
C PRO A 282 -10.02 -13.07 -7.74
N ARG A 283 -9.07 -13.76 -8.37
CA ARG A 283 -8.25 -14.80 -7.73
C ARG A 283 -6.79 -14.41 -7.82
N PHE A 284 -6.03 -14.80 -6.80
CA PHE A 284 -4.64 -14.40 -6.68
C PHE A 284 -3.72 -15.60 -6.49
N ARG A 285 -2.50 -15.47 -7.02
CA ARG A 285 -1.36 -16.33 -6.70
C ARG A 285 -0.26 -15.46 -6.12
N THR A 286 0.58 -16.05 -5.30
CA THR A 286 1.82 -15.41 -4.84
C THR A 286 3.00 -16.06 -5.55
N VAL A 287 3.75 -15.24 -6.28
CA VAL A 287 5.07 -15.58 -6.81
C VAL A 287 6.11 -15.19 -5.76
N ARG A 288 7.06 -16.07 -5.47
CA ARG A 288 8.25 -15.75 -4.67
C ARG A 288 9.49 -16.13 -5.45
N HIS A 289 10.39 -15.17 -5.66
CA HIS A 289 11.67 -15.35 -6.32
C HIS A 289 12.79 -15.17 -5.30
N ASP A 290 13.58 -16.22 -5.09
CA ASP A 290 14.79 -16.17 -4.28
C ASP A 290 15.93 -15.55 -5.10
N VAL A 291 16.41 -14.42 -4.64
CA VAL A 291 17.35 -13.55 -5.37
C VAL A 291 18.74 -14.16 -5.48
N THR A 292 19.11 -15.07 -4.58
CA THR A 292 20.44 -15.68 -4.55
C THR A 292 20.52 -16.93 -5.41
N SER A 293 19.55 -17.83 -5.27
CA SER A 293 19.46 -19.08 -6.02
C SER A 293 18.82 -18.92 -7.39
N GLY A 294 18.07 -17.84 -7.61
CA GLY A 294 17.26 -17.62 -8.81
C GLY A 294 16.00 -18.49 -8.87
N ALA A 295 15.68 -19.23 -7.80
CA ALA A 295 14.52 -20.12 -7.77
C ALA A 295 13.22 -19.32 -7.65
N THR A 296 12.26 -19.62 -8.52
CA THR A 296 10.92 -19.03 -8.48
C THR A 296 9.90 -20.08 -8.06
N THR A 297 9.05 -19.75 -7.10
CA THR A 297 7.94 -20.59 -6.64
C THR A 297 6.62 -19.83 -6.80
N VAL A 298 5.56 -20.57 -7.13
CA VAL A 298 4.20 -20.04 -7.26
C VAL A 298 3.31 -20.81 -6.30
N SER A 299 2.49 -20.09 -5.54
CA SER A 299 1.58 -20.63 -4.54
C SER A 299 0.25 -19.90 -4.59
N GLU A 300 -0.77 -20.44 -3.93
CA GLU A 300 -2.03 -19.73 -3.72
C GLU A 300 -1.78 -18.40 -2.99
N GLY A 301 -2.50 -17.36 -3.40
CA GLY A 301 -2.44 -16.03 -2.81
C GLY A 301 -3.86 -15.52 -2.56
N TYR A 302 -3.98 -14.52 -1.71
CA TYR A 302 -5.29 -14.10 -1.20
C TYR A 302 -5.64 -12.64 -1.48
N ALA A 303 -4.66 -11.81 -1.84
CA ALA A 303 -4.83 -10.38 -2.03
C ALA A 303 -4.22 -9.88 -3.35
N GLN A 304 -4.73 -8.75 -3.82
CA GLN A 304 -4.19 -8.01 -4.96
C GLN A 304 -2.88 -7.30 -4.60
N ASP A 305 -2.83 -6.75 -3.40
CA ASP A 305 -1.71 -5.96 -2.87
C ASP A 305 -1.00 -6.78 -1.79
N VAL A 306 0.33 -6.71 -1.75
CA VAL A 306 1.19 -7.56 -0.92
C VAL A 306 2.33 -6.77 -0.28
N THR A 307 2.31 -6.70 1.05
CA THR A 307 3.47 -6.27 1.84
C THR A 307 4.10 -7.46 2.56
N PRO A 308 5.41 -7.74 2.34
CA PRO A 308 6.18 -8.62 3.20
C PRO A 308 6.25 -8.09 4.63
N VAL A 309 5.85 -8.92 5.60
CA VAL A 309 5.85 -8.57 7.03
C VAL A 309 6.74 -9.48 7.88
N ALA A 310 7.56 -10.29 7.21
CA ALA A 310 8.63 -11.07 7.80
C ALA A 310 9.96 -10.78 7.08
N PRO A 311 11.12 -10.90 7.75
CA PRO A 311 12.42 -10.59 7.17
C PRO A 311 12.69 -11.28 5.83
N ASP A 312 12.25 -12.54 5.68
CA ASP A 312 12.45 -13.42 4.52
C ASP A 312 11.22 -13.49 3.59
N ALA A 313 10.22 -12.63 3.80
CA ALA A 313 8.89 -12.71 3.16
C ALA A 313 8.17 -14.06 3.34
N GLY A 314 8.47 -14.79 4.42
CA GLY A 314 7.76 -15.99 4.84
C GLY A 314 6.29 -15.72 5.18
N ARG A 315 6.00 -14.50 5.64
CA ARG A 315 4.65 -13.99 5.94
C ARG A 315 4.36 -12.72 5.15
N LEU A 316 3.16 -12.66 4.58
CA LEU A 316 2.65 -11.52 3.82
C LEU A 316 1.41 -10.94 4.49
N LEU A 317 1.18 -9.65 4.25
CA LEU A 317 -0.04 -8.92 4.58
C LEU A 317 -0.61 -8.35 3.28
N GLY A 318 -1.93 -8.35 3.14
CA GLY A 318 -2.60 -7.78 1.98
C GLY A 318 -4.04 -7.37 2.25
N VAL A 319 -4.64 -6.66 1.30
CA VAL A 319 -6.02 -6.18 1.37
C VAL A 319 -6.94 -7.08 0.54
N VAL A 320 -8.06 -7.48 1.12
CA VAL A 320 -9.08 -8.33 0.48
C VAL A 320 -10.47 -7.72 0.60
N PRO A 321 -11.43 -8.08 -0.27
CA PRO A 321 -12.84 -7.85 0.01
C PRO A 321 -13.21 -8.44 1.38
N ALA A 322 -13.93 -7.70 2.23
CA ALA A 322 -14.45 -8.26 3.46
C ALA A 322 -15.59 -9.27 3.16
N ALA A 323 -15.83 -10.20 4.07
CA ALA A 323 -16.87 -11.20 3.91
C ALA A 323 -18.28 -10.58 4.00
N GLY A 324 -19.06 -10.68 2.91
CA GLY A 324 -20.44 -10.19 2.80
C GLY A 324 -20.70 -9.61 1.41
N GLN A 325 -21.71 -10.08 0.69
CA GLN A 325 -21.91 -9.79 -0.74
C GLN A 325 -22.31 -8.35 -1.08
N ASP A 326 -22.66 -7.52 -0.09
CA ASP A 326 -23.26 -6.19 -0.32
C ASP A 326 -22.48 -5.02 0.33
N ASP A 327 -21.34 -5.26 0.98
CA ASP A 327 -20.54 -4.18 1.58
C ASP A 327 -19.18 -4.04 0.88
N PRO A 328 -18.85 -2.89 0.24
CA PRO A 328 -17.53 -2.62 -0.35
C PRO A 328 -16.41 -2.48 0.71
N SER A 329 -16.68 -2.85 1.96
CA SER A 329 -15.71 -3.01 3.01
C SER A 329 -14.55 -3.93 2.62
N ARG A 330 -13.36 -3.54 3.07
CA ARG A 330 -12.11 -4.26 2.88
C ARG A 330 -11.61 -4.77 4.21
N ALA A 331 -10.84 -5.84 4.16
CA ALA A 331 -10.17 -6.41 5.31
C ALA A 331 -8.69 -6.64 5.01
N LEU A 332 -7.88 -6.55 6.05
CA LEU A 332 -6.52 -7.07 6.03
C LEU A 332 -6.54 -8.57 6.26
N VAL A 333 -5.68 -9.27 5.55
CA VAL A 333 -5.41 -10.69 5.76
C VAL A 333 -3.91 -10.90 5.76
N ALA A 334 -3.42 -11.78 6.62
CA ALA A 334 -2.05 -12.24 6.58
C ALA A 334 -2.01 -13.73 6.23
N TRP A 335 -0.95 -14.17 5.56
CA TRP A 335 -0.75 -15.59 5.26
C TRP A 335 0.74 -15.93 5.16
N ASP A 336 1.05 -17.16 5.53
CA ASP A 336 2.41 -17.70 5.48
C ASP A 336 2.64 -18.52 4.21
N ARG A 337 3.90 -18.87 3.95
CA ARG A 337 4.30 -19.78 2.86
C ARG A 337 3.62 -21.16 3.06
N GLY A 338 2.59 -21.43 2.25
CA GLY A 338 1.84 -22.69 2.28
C GLY A 338 0.72 -22.74 3.32
N GLY A 339 0.48 -21.64 4.05
CA GLY A 339 -0.64 -21.50 4.96
C GLY A 339 -1.91 -21.00 4.28
N GLY A 340 -3.05 -21.29 4.90
CA GLY A 340 -4.31 -20.61 4.58
C GLY A 340 -4.27 -19.13 4.99
N PRO A 341 -5.25 -18.33 4.54
CA PRO A 341 -5.39 -16.97 5.02
C PRO A 341 -5.71 -16.98 6.51
N GLY A 342 -5.05 -16.11 7.27
CA GLY A 342 -5.39 -15.81 8.64
C GLY A 342 -6.77 -15.17 8.78
N ARG A 343 -7.18 -14.89 10.01
CA ARG A 343 -8.48 -14.27 10.26
C ARG A 343 -8.50 -12.83 9.71
N PRO A 344 -9.48 -12.42 8.90
CA PRO A 344 -9.52 -11.07 8.36
C PRO A 344 -9.78 -10.00 9.44
N LEU A 345 -9.15 -8.84 9.30
CA LEU A 345 -9.37 -7.64 10.11
C LEU A 345 -10.00 -6.55 9.25
N ALA A 346 -11.25 -6.18 9.52
CA ALA A 346 -11.93 -5.12 8.77
C ALA A 346 -11.22 -3.77 8.95
N ILE A 347 -10.94 -3.06 7.84
CA ILE A 347 -10.29 -1.75 7.83
C ILE A 347 -11.12 -0.65 7.17
N GLY A 348 -12.36 -0.95 6.79
CA GLY A 348 -13.33 0.02 6.28
C GLY A 348 -13.49 -0.03 4.75
N ARG A 349 -14.35 0.85 4.22
CA ARG A 349 -14.77 0.85 2.82
C ARG A 349 -13.63 1.27 1.90
N GLY A 350 -13.49 0.56 0.78
CA GLY A 350 -12.73 1.05 -0.36
C GLY A 350 -11.23 1.18 -0.18
N ALA A 351 -10.62 0.55 0.84
CA ALA A 351 -9.17 0.44 0.93
C ALA A 351 -8.59 -0.21 -0.35
N GLN A 352 -7.51 0.38 -0.83
CA GLN A 352 -6.75 0.02 -2.01
C GLN A 352 -5.28 0.22 -1.64
N ASP A 353 -4.44 -0.72 -2.05
CA ASP A 353 -3.01 -0.70 -1.71
C ASP A 353 -2.77 -0.80 -0.19
N ILE A 354 -1.60 -1.26 0.22
CA ILE A 354 -1.18 -1.28 1.61
C ILE A 354 0.34 -1.22 1.65
N SER A 355 0.85 -0.29 2.46
CA SER A 355 2.27 -0.18 2.74
C SER A 355 2.48 -0.20 4.25
N VAL A 356 3.36 -1.08 4.72
CA VAL A 356 3.70 -1.19 6.15
C VAL A 356 5.20 -0.93 6.33
N ALA A 357 5.54 -0.15 7.36
CA ALA A 357 6.90 0.32 7.62
C ALA A 357 7.79 -0.82 8.13
N THR A 358 9.01 -0.90 7.59
CA THR A 358 9.94 -2.00 7.87
C THR A 358 10.42 -2.09 9.32
N CYS A 359 10.41 -0.98 10.06
CA CYS A 359 10.66 -0.98 11.51
C CYS A 359 9.64 -1.82 12.30
N SER A 360 8.47 -2.11 11.72
CA SER A 360 7.39 -2.82 12.40
C SER A 360 7.58 -4.34 12.49
N TYR A 361 8.53 -4.92 11.74
CA TYR A 361 8.74 -6.38 11.62
C TYR A 361 9.90 -6.92 12.46
N ARG A 362 10.47 -6.10 13.36
CA ARG A 362 11.63 -6.45 14.19
C ARG A 362 11.26 -7.13 15.51
#